data_AF-D7FQF9-F1
#
_entry.id   AF-D7FQF9-F1
#
_cell.length_a   1.000
_cell.length_b   1.000
_cell.length_c   1.000
_cell.angle_alpha   90.00
_cell.angle_beta   90.00
_cell.angle_gamma   90.00
#
_symmetry.space_group_name_H-M   'P 1'
#
loop_
_entity.id
_entity.type
_entity.pdbx_description
1 polymer ?
#
loop_
_entity_poly.entity_id
_entity_poly.type
_entity_poly.pdbx_seq_one_letter_code
_entity_poly.pdbx_strand_id
1 'polypeptide(L)'
;MRGVPVFCTPSMASFLRSNQPWRQLTDRGNITIQELDIDATDNSKDAVPVQLTRSLSVLPVPVPHRAELSDTIAYVVSVASRAVDASGTAVSHTSKLDLGPPAEVSSGENDTMKLLYCPDTDGWSDWKRNISSWCNEVDVALLDATFHGKGELKGRDMSEVSHPIATETMAQLAGCKAEVVLIHLNHTNPLLTADSPERAQAVAAGYKVGSFGMEWAPTLETPADSRA
;
A
#
# COMPACT_ATOMS: atom_id res chain seq x y z
N MET A 1 -20.71 -15.29 -5.13
CA MET A 1 -19.28 -15.57 -4.87
C MET A 1 -19.17 -16.33 -3.55
N ARG A 2 -18.38 -17.41 -3.50
CA ARG A 2 -18.08 -18.19 -2.30
C ARG A 2 -16.57 -18.41 -2.23
N GLY A 3 -16.02 -18.48 -1.02
CA GLY A 3 -14.59 -18.72 -0.78
C GLY A 3 -13.68 -17.60 -1.25
N VAL A 4 -14.15 -16.34 -1.27
CA VAL A 4 -13.26 -15.20 -1.58
C VAL A 4 -12.23 -15.07 -0.46
N PRO A 5 -10.92 -15.18 -0.74
CA PRO A 5 -9.92 -15.01 0.31
C PRO A 5 -9.89 -13.57 0.80
N VAL A 6 -9.88 -13.39 2.12
CA VAL A 6 -9.77 -12.10 2.80
C VAL A 6 -8.55 -12.15 3.70
N PHE A 7 -7.52 -11.41 3.32
CA PHE A 7 -6.30 -11.26 4.09
C PHE A 7 -6.46 -10.09 5.07
N CYS A 8 -6.30 -10.33 6.36
CA CYS A 8 -6.44 -9.28 7.38
C CYS A 8 -5.65 -9.60 8.65
N THR A 9 -5.50 -8.62 9.55
CA THR A 9 -4.85 -8.85 10.85
C THR A 9 -5.68 -9.76 11.75
N PRO A 10 -5.09 -10.40 12.78
CA PRO A 10 -5.83 -11.22 13.74
C PRO A 10 -6.98 -10.47 14.42
N SER A 11 -6.79 -9.18 14.74
CA SER A 11 -7.84 -8.34 15.33
C SER A 11 -9.03 -8.16 14.37
N MET A 12 -8.76 -7.84 13.10
CA MET A 12 -9.81 -7.73 12.08
C MET A 12 -10.48 -9.09 11.79
N ALA A 13 -9.71 -10.18 11.79
CA ALA A 13 -10.26 -11.53 11.66
C ALA A 13 -11.25 -11.85 12.78
N SER A 14 -10.89 -11.52 14.03
CA SER A 14 -11.78 -11.65 15.18
C SER A 14 -13.05 -10.81 15.02
N PHE A 15 -12.90 -9.56 14.56
CA PHE A 15 -14.03 -8.66 14.29
C PHE A 15 -15.00 -9.26 13.26
N LEU A 16 -14.49 -9.70 12.10
CA LEU A 16 -15.30 -10.26 11.02
C LEU A 16 -16.03 -11.56 11.42
N ARG A 17 -15.41 -12.41 12.26
CA ARG A 17 -16.01 -13.66 12.74
C ARG A 17 -17.06 -13.44 13.83
N SER A 18 -16.97 -12.34 14.57
CA SER A 18 -17.77 -12.12 15.78
C SER A 18 -18.89 -11.10 15.62
N ASN A 19 -18.79 -10.20 14.64
CA ASN A 19 -19.71 -9.07 14.50
C ASN A 19 -20.63 -9.21 13.30
N GLN A 20 -21.93 -8.96 13.51
CA GLN A 20 -22.90 -8.86 12.42
C GLN A 20 -22.76 -7.49 11.71
N PRO A 21 -23.04 -7.41 10.38
CA PRO A 21 -23.49 -8.49 9.50
C PRO A 21 -22.34 -9.37 8.96
N TRP A 22 -21.08 -9.02 9.23
CA TRP A 22 -19.89 -9.65 8.63
C TRP A 22 -19.75 -11.14 8.94
N ARG A 23 -20.12 -11.55 10.15
CA ARG A 23 -20.15 -12.96 10.55
C ARG A 23 -20.97 -13.83 9.61
N GLN A 24 -22.03 -13.30 8.99
CA GLN A 24 -22.79 -14.08 8.00
C GLN A 24 -21.94 -14.44 6.77
N LEU A 25 -20.99 -13.59 6.38
CA LEU A 25 -20.10 -13.85 5.25
C LEU A 25 -19.12 -14.98 5.56
N THR A 26 -18.63 -15.06 6.80
CA THR A 26 -17.75 -16.16 7.25
C THR A 26 -18.55 -17.44 7.42
N ASP A 27 -19.69 -17.40 8.12
CA ASP A 27 -20.50 -18.58 8.44
C ASP A 27 -21.05 -19.27 7.19
N ARG A 28 -21.40 -18.48 6.16
CA ARG A 28 -21.92 -19.00 4.88
C ARG A 28 -20.82 -19.36 3.89
N GLY A 29 -19.55 -19.22 4.28
CA GLY A 29 -18.40 -19.47 3.40
C GLY A 29 -18.36 -18.54 2.19
N ASN A 30 -18.91 -17.33 2.29
CA ASN A 30 -18.78 -16.31 1.25
C ASN A 30 -17.34 -15.80 1.18
N ILE A 31 -16.70 -15.64 2.34
CA ILE A 31 -15.29 -15.27 2.48
C ILE A 31 -14.51 -16.34 3.25
N THR A 32 -13.21 -16.45 2.97
CA THR A 32 -12.25 -17.29 3.69
C THR A 32 -11.17 -16.39 4.27
N ILE A 33 -11.13 -16.27 5.60
CA ILE A 33 -10.17 -15.41 6.28
C ILE A 33 -8.79 -16.07 6.28
N GLN A 34 -7.78 -15.31 5.87
CA GLN A 34 -6.36 -15.62 5.96
C GLN A 34 -5.72 -14.57 6.87
N GLU A 35 -5.24 -14.98 8.04
CA GLU A 35 -4.63 -14.05 8.99
C GLU A 35 -3.20 -13.71 8.55
N LEU A 36 -2.90 -12.41 8.59
CA LEU A 36 -1.57 -11.88 8.33
C LEU A 36 -0.79 -11.83 9.65
N ASP A 37 0.40 -12.43 9.67
CA ASP A 37 1.33 -12.25 10.78
C ASP A 37 1.96 -10.85 10.68
N ILE A 38 1.60 -9.97 11.61
CA ILE A 38 2.08 -8.60 11.69
C ILE A 38 3.20 -8.42 12.73
N ASP A 39 3.42 -9.44 13.58
CA ASP A 39 4.46 -9.41 14.61
C ASP A 39 5.80 -9.90 14.05
N ALA A 40 5.77 -10.83 13.09
CA ALA A 40 6.95 -11.24 12.32
C ALA A 40 7.51 -10.10 11.45
N THR A 41 6.73 -9.05 11.24
CA THR A 41 7.12 -7.84 10.50
C THR A 41 7.59 -6.76 11.48
N ASP A 42 8.70 -6.97 12.20
CA ASP A 42 9.30 -5.96 13.08
C ASP A 42 9.92 -4.77 12.30
N ASN A 43 9.32 -4.39 11.16
CA ASN A 43 9.89 -3.48 10.17
C ASN A 43 11.33 -3.86 9.76
N SER A 44 11.73 -5.12 10.01
CA SER A 44 13.04 -5.64 9.68
C SER A 44 13.06 -6.04 8.21
N LYS A 45 14.25 -5.97 7.60
CA LYS A 45 14.44 -6.42 6.21
C LYS A 45 14.22 -7.92 6.03
N ASP A 46 14.12 -8.66 7.12
CA ASP A 46 13.98 -10.12 7.15
C ASP A 46 12.51 -10.56 7.26
N ALA A 47 11.58 -9.61 7.32
CA ALA A 47 10.15 -9.90 7.36
C ALA A 47 9.69 -10.65 6.10
N VAL A 48 8.97 -11.76 6.28
CA VAL A 48 8.61 -12.67 5.18
C VAL A 48 7.31 -12.19 4.52
N PRO A 49 7.32 -11.86 3.21
CA PRO A 49 6.11 -11.48 2.50
C PRO A 49 5.11 -12.64 2.36
N VAL A 50 3.82 -12.31 2.40
CA VAL A 50 2.74 -13.25 2.06
C VAL A 50 2.61 -13.33 0.55
N GLN A 51 2.86 -14.52 -0.01
CA GLN A 51 2.73 -14.77 -1.44
C GLN A 51 1.25 -14.94 -1.82
N LEU A 52 0.72 -14.04 -2.66
CA LEU A 52 -0.68 -14.06 -3.10
C LEU A 52 -0.88 -14.78 -4.44
N THR A 53 0.09 -14.64 -5.35
CA THR A 53 0.15 -15.34 -6.64
C THR A 53 1.60 -15.67 -6.96
N ARG A 54 1.93 -16.21 -8.14
CA ARG A 54 3.35 -16.41 -8.53
C ARG A 54 4.16 -15.13 -8.69
N SER A 55 3.50 -14.01 -8.97
CA SER A 55 4.16 -12.73 -9.24
C SER A 55 3.79 -11.62 -8.27
N LEU A 56 2.86 -11.85 -7.35
CA LEU A 56 2.38 -10.85 -6.39
C LEU A 56 2.59 -11.35 -4.96
N SER A 57 3.32 -10.57 -4.18
CA SER A 57 3.41 -10.74 -2.73
C SER A 57 3.15 -9.42 -2.00
N VAL A 58 2.73 -9.53 -0.76
CA VAL A 58 2.48 -8.38 0.12
C VAL A 58 3.17 -8.60 1.46
N LEU A 59 3.84 -7.56 1.94
CA LEU A 59 4.39 -7.52 3.27
C LEU A 59 3.56 -6.53 4.10
N PRO A 60 2.81 -6.98 5.11
CA PRO A 60 2.14 -6.05 6.02
C PRO A 60 3.19 -5.29 6.84
N VAL A 61 2.92 -4.03 7.12
CA VAL A 61 3.79 -3.15 7.90
C VAL A 61 2.94 -2.54 9.01
N PRO A 62 3.25 -2.77 10.31
CA PRO A 62 2.51 -2.19 11.41
C PRO A 62 2.58 -0.67 11.37
N VAL A 63 1.43 -0.01 11.45
CA VAL A 63 1.32 1.44 11.42
C VAL A 63 0.88 1.93 12.80
N PRO A 64 1.64 2.86 13.41
CA PRO A 64 1.15 3.62 14.55
C PRO A 64 -0.11 4.39 14.13
N HIS A 65 -1.23 3.96 14.67
CA HIS A 65 -2.53 4.60 14.51
C HIS A 65 -3.35 4.36 15.78
N ARG A 66 -4.27 5.27 16.12
CA ARG A 66 -5.22 5.04 17.21
C ARG A 66 -6.01 3.75 16.95
N ALA A 67 -5.70 2.70 17.70
CA ALA A 67 -6.34 1.40 17.58
C ALA A 67 -7.71 1.41 18.29
N GLU A 68 -8.71 2.05 17.67
CA GLU A 68 -10.05 2.14 18.27
C GLU A 68 -10.85 0.84 18.10
N LEU A 69 -10.71 0.15 16.95
CA LEU A 69 -11.50 -1.05 16.62
C LEU A 69 -10.68 -2.19 15.98
N SER A 70 -9.57 -1.89 15.32
CA SER A 70 -8.65 -2.86 14.75
C SER A 70 -7.25 -2.25 14.57
N ASP A 71 -6.27 -3.11 14.32
CA ASP A 71 -4.94 -2.67 13.92
C ASP A 71 -4.99 -1.91 12.60
N THR A 72 -4.02 -1.01 12.40
CA THR A 72 -3.78 -0.35 11.10
C THR A 72 -2.46 -0.86 10.56
N ILE A 73 -2.45 -1.21 9.27
CA ILE A 73 -1.26 -1.69 8.58
C ILE A 73 -1.13 -1.01 7.21
N ALA A 74 0.11 -0.74 6.84
CA ALA A 74 0.50 -0.45 5.48
C ALA A 74 0.89 -1.75 4.78
N TYR A 75 1.10 -1.69 3.47
CA TYR A 75 1.58 -2.83 2.68
C TYR A 75 2.76 -2.41 1.81
N VAL A 76 3.82 -3.23 1.82
CA VAL A 76 4.76 -3.25 0.70
C VAL A 76 4.31 -4.33 -0.27
N VAL A 77 3.85 -3.93 -1.44
CA VAL A 77 3.42 -4.81 -2.52
C VAL A 77 4.60 -5.01 -3.46
N SER A 78 4.95 -6.26 -3.75
CA SER A 78 6.01 -6.61 -4.70
C SER A 78 5.41 -7.33 -5.90
N VAL A 79 5.77 -6.87 -7.10
CA VAL A 79 5.33 -7.46 -8.37
C VAL A 79 6.53 -7.86 -9.20
N ALA A 80 6.69 -9.16 -9.45
CA ALA A 80 7.76 -9.68 -10.31
C ALA A 80 7.38 -9.55 -11.79
N SER A 81 8.30 -8.99 -12.60
CA SER A 81 8.14 -8.79 -14.04
C SER A 81 8.04 -10.08 -14.88
N ARG A 82 8.50 -11.20 -14.33
CA ARG A 82 8.46 -12.52 -14.99
C ARG A 82 7.84 -13.56 -14.07
N ALA A 83 6.54 -13.82 -14.26
CA ALA A 83 5.96 -15.10 -13.88
C ALA A 83 6.40 -16.14 -14.91
N VAL A 84 7.44 -16.91 -14.58
CA VAL A 84 7.76 -18.14 -15.31
C VAL A 84 6.93 -19.28 -14.73
N ASP A 85 6.38 -20.13 -15.59
CA ASP A 85 5.81 -21.39 -15.12
C ASP A 85 6.90 -22.37 -14.64
N ALA A 86 6.49 -23.52 -14.10
CA ALA A 86 7.42 -24.57 -13.63
C ALA A 86 8.34 -25.12 -14.75
N SER A 87 8.09 -24.74 -16.02
CA SER A 87 8.91 -25.09 -17.19
C SER A 87 9.82 -23.96 -17.67
N GLY A 88 9.79 -22.78 -17.03
CA GLY A 88 10.58 -21.61 -17.42
C GLY A 88 9.97 -20.77 -18.54
N THR A 89 8.70 -20.98 -18.89
CA THR A 89 8.03 -20.26 -19.99
C THR A 89 7.35 -19.00 -19.48
N ALA A 90 7.51 -17.87 -20.19
CA ALA A 90 6.86 -16.60 -19.88
C ALA A 90 5.33 -16.69 -20.09
N VAL A 91 4.54 -16.34 -19.08
CA VAL A 91 3.08 -16.41 -19.15
C VAL A 91 2.50 -15.05 -19.55
N SER A 92 1.65 -15.01 -20.59
CA SER A 92 0.97 -13.77 -21.01
C SER A 92 -0.09 -13.36 -19.98
N HIS A 93 -0.07 -12.09 -19.55
CA HIS A 93 -1.07 -11.52 -18.64
C HIS A 93 -2.47 -11.55 -19.24
N THR A 94 -3.34 -12.45 -18.76
CA THR A 94 -4.79 -12.32 -18.94
C THR A 94 -5.40 -11.70 -17.68
N SER A 95 -6.32 -10.77 -17.90
CA SER A 95 -6.93 -9.77 -17.00
C SER A 95 -7.80 -10.30 -15.84
N LYS A 96 -7.49 -11.46 -15.27
CA LYS A 96 -8.13 -11.95 -14.03
C LYS A 96 -7.06 -12.32 -13.02
N LEU A 97 -7.15 -11.74 -11.81
CA LEU A 97 -6.41 -12.18 -10.64
C LEU A 97 -6.81 -13.64 -10.34
N ASP A 98 -6.04 -14.60 -10.87
CA ASP A 98 -6.15 -16.00 -10.47
C ASP A 98 -5.23 -16.22 -9.27
N LEU A 99 -5.82 -16.21 -8.07
CA LEU A 99 -5.14 -16.41 -6.78
C LEU A 99 -4.83 -17.90 -6.54
N GLY A 100 -4.26 -18.58 -7.55
CA GLY A 100 -3.89 -19.99 -7.47
C GLY A 100 -3.08 -20.32 -6.21
N PRO A 101 -2.90 -21.61 -5.88
CA PRO A 101 -2.28 -22.02 -4.62
C PRO A 101 -0.89 -21.36 -4.44
N PRO A 102 -0.50 -21.04 -3.18
CA PRO A 102 0.79 -20.42 -2.89
C PRO A 102 1.92 -21.29 -3.47
N ALA A 103 2.77 -20.69 -4.31
CA ALA A 103 3.86 -21.37 -5.00
C ALA A 103 5.20 -21.09 -4.29
N GLU A 104 6.10 -22.08 -4.31
CA GLU A 104 7.46 -21.96 -3.77
C GLU A 104 8.32 -20.98 -4.60
N VAL A 105 9.16 -20.21 -3.90
CA VAL A 105 9.97 -19.12 -4.47
C VAL A 105 11.27 -19.66 -5.05
N SER A 106 11.54 -19.36 -6.33
CA SER A 106 12.85 -19.55 -6.98
C SER A 106 13.64 -18.25 -6.94
N SER A 107 14.88 -18.31 -6.44
CA SER A 107 15.78 -17.20 -6.09
C SER A 107 16.46 -16.47 -7.27
N GLY A 108 15.78 -16.33 -8.40
CA GLY A 108 16.27 -15.50 -9.51
C GLY A 108 15.97 -14.02 -9.25
N GLU A 109 16.95 -13.14 -9.45
CA GLU A 109 16.79 -11.68 -9.53
C GLU A 109 15.87 -11.33 -10.72
N ASN A 110 14.56 -11.46 -10.50
CA ASN A 110 13.55 -10.92 -11.39
C ASN A 110 13.40 -9.44 -11.07
N ASP A 111 13.37 -8.62 -12.11
CA ASP A 111 13.07 -7.19 -12.00
C ASP A 111 11.73 -7.04 -11.27
N THR A 112 11.78 -6.60 -10.01
CA THR A 112 10.67 -6.63 -9.06
C THR A 112 10.31 -5.21 -8.73
N MET A 113 9.12 -4.79 -9.15
CA MET A 113 8.60 -3.48 -8.79
C MET A 113 8.04 -3.54 -7.36
N LYS A 114 8.34 -2.50 -6.56
CA LYS A 114 7.84 -2.37 -5.19
C LYS A 114 7.00 -1.12 -5.01
N LEU A 115 5.86 -1.29 -4.35
CA LEU A 115 4.90 -0.25 -4.01
C LEU A 115 4.70 -0.22 -2.51
N LEU A 116 4.89 0.94 -1.86
CA LEU A 116 4.38 1.17 -0.51
C LEU A 116 2.95 1.72 -0.60
N TYR A 117 2.00 1.10 0.09
CA TYR A 117 0.63 1.57 0.25
C TYR A 117 0.33 1.83 1.72
N CYS A 118 0.20 3.11 2.08
CA CYS A 118 -0.10 3.57 3.43
C CYS A 118 -1.15 4.69 3.36
N PRO A 119 -2.44 4.36 3.28
CA PRO A 119 -3.49 5.36 3.15
C PRO A 119 -3.76 6.13 4.44
N ASP A 120 -3.42 5.57 5.60
CA ASP A 120 -3.77 6.12 6.91
C ASP A 120 -2.65 5.84 7.94
N THR A 121 -2.24 6.86 8.69
CA THR A 121 -1.33 6.79 9.85
C THR A 121 -1.51 8.00 10.75
N ASP A 122 -1.30 7.87 12.07
CA ASP A 122 -1.32 9.02 12.98
C ASP A 122 -0.21 10.04 12.65
N GLY A 123 0.93 9.56 12.14
CA GLY A 123 2.08 10.38 11.78
C GLY A 123 3.36 9.56 11.54
N TRP A 124 4.29 10.11 10.75
CA TRP A 124 5.51 9.41 10.35
C TRP A 124 6.57 9.29 11.45
N SER A 125 6.51 10.12 12.50
CA SER A 125 7.51 10.16 13.57
C SER A 125 7.51 8.91 14.44
N ASP A 126 6.36 8.27 14.57
CA ASP A 126 6.16 7.13 15.47
C ASP A 126 6.51 5.80 14.81
N TRP A 127 6.79 5.83 13.51
CA TRP A 127 7.22 4.65 12.77
C TRP A 127 8.60 4.22 13.25
N LYS A 128 8.74 2.94 13.61
CA LYS A 128 10.04 2.34 13.96
C LYS A 128 11.09 2.59 12.87
N ARG A 129 10.66 2.58 11.61
CA ARG A 129 11.47 2.84 10.43
C ARG A 129 11.02 4.14 9.76
N ASN A 130 11.98 5.03 9.52
CA ASN A 130 11.70 6.33 8.90
C ASN A 130 11.05 6.17 7.51
N ILE A 131 9.99 6.94 7.24
CA ILE A 131 9.25 6.89 5.97
C ILE A 131 10.14 7.20 4.75
N SER A 132 11.13 8.08 4.86
CA SER A 132 12.08 8.36 3.79
C SER A 132 12.96 7.13 3.49
N SER A 133 13.24 6.28 4.48
CA SER A 133 13.95 5.01 4.23
C SER A 133 13.10 4.04 3.43
N TRP A 134 11.79 3.97 3.71
CA TRP A 134 10.86 3.18 2.89
C TRP A 134 10.78 3.73 1.46
N CYS A 135 10.58 5.04 1.30
CA CYS A 135 10.49 5.70 -0.01
C CYS A 135 11.78 5.64 -0.85
N ASN A 136 12.91 5.26 -0.26
CA ASN A 136 14.14 5.02 -1.01
C ASN A 136 14.32 3.55 -1.46
N GLU A 137 13.51 2.64 -0.94
CA GLU A 137 13.56 1.20 -1.25
C GLU A 137 12.38 0.70 -2.09
N VAL A 138 11.37 1.54 -2.30
CA VAL A 138 10.25 1.27 -3.22
C VAL A 138 10.35 2.15 -4.45
N ASP A 139 9.64 1.76 -5.50
CA ASP A 139 9.57 2.52 -6.75
C ASP A 139 8.42 3.52 -6.73
N VAL A 140 7.32 3.17 -6.06
CA VAL A 140 6.14 4.03 -5.90
C VAL A 140 5.67 3.99 -4.44
N ALA A 141 5.24 5.13 -3.90
CA ALA A 141 4.68 5.24 -2.55
C ALA A 141 3.34 5.98 -2.58
N LEU A 142 2.27 5.31 -2.19
CA LEU A 142 0.91 5.85 -2.04
C LEU A 142 0.72 6.16 -0.56
N LEU A 143 0.76 7.44 -0.22
CA LEU A 143 0.85 7.90 1.16
C LEU A 143 -0.33 8.75 1.57
N ASP A 144 -0.70 8.63 2.84
CA ASP A 144 -1.64 9.49 3.54
C ASP A 144 -1.27 10.97 3.35
N ALA A 145 -2.24 11.73 2.86
CA ALA A 145 -2.19 13.17 2.76
C ALA A 145 -3.54 13.77 3.17
N THR A 146 -4.19 13.19 4.19
CA THR A 146 -5.56 13.53 4.64
C THR A 146 -5.76 15.03 4.73
N PHE A 147 -4.83 15.74 5.36
CA PHE A 147 -4.82 17.20 5.44
C PHE A 147 -3.60 17.81 4.77
N HIS A 148 -3.81 18.90 4.04
CA HIS A 148 -2.76 19.65 3.37
C HIS A 148 -1.89 20.45 4.36
N GLY A 149 -2.51 21.09 5.36
CA GLY A 149 -1.85 22.02 6.27
C GLY A 149 -2.56 22.21 7.61
N LYS A 150 -1.86 22.83 8.58
CA LYS A 150 -2.41 23.19 9.90
C LYS A 150 -3.46 24.29 9.73
N GLY A 151 -4.72 23.99 10.06
CA GLY A 151 -5.87 24.91 9.95
C GLY A 151 -6.95 24.52 8.94
N GLU A 152 -6.91 23.31 8.39
CA GLU A 152 -7.89 22.85 7.39
C GLU A 152 -9.29 22.62 7.99
N LEU A 153 -9.36 22.19 9.25
CA LEU A 153 -10.62 21.94 9.94
C LEU A 153 -11.13 23.20 10.65
N LYS A 154 -12.29 23.70 10.23
CA LYS A 154 -12.95 24.84 10.88
C LYS A 154 -13.60 24.40 12.20
N GLY A 155 -13.15 24.97 13.31
CA GLY A 155 -13.78 24.76 14.63
C GLY A 155 -13.45 23.43 15.32
N ARG A 156 -12.43 22.71 14.84
CA ARG A 156 -11.84 21.55 15.51
C ARG A 156 -10.35 21.75 15.64
N ASP A 157 -9.78 21.33 16.77
CA ASP A 157 -8.33 21.27 16.89
C ASP A 157 -7.83 20.09 16.05
N MET A 158 -6.91 20.36 15.12
CA MET A 158 -6.33 19.31 14.27
C MET A 158 -5.46 18.34 15.08
N SER A 159 -5.00 18.72 16.28
CA SER A 159 -4.32 17.79 17.18
C SER A 159 -5.21 16.63 17.67
N GLU A 160 -6.54 16.81 17.57
CA GLU A 160 -7.52 15.77 17.93
C GLU A 160 -7.67 14.72 16.83
N VAL A 161 -7.26 15.03 15.60
CA VAL A 161 -7.38 14.16 14.41
C VAL A 161 -5.97 13.87 13.88
N SER A 162 -5.33 12.86 14.44
CA SER A 162 -3.96 12.48 14.11
C SER A 162 -3.83 12.03 12.65
N HIS A 163 -3.18 12.85 11.81
CA HIS A 163 -2.69 12.46 10.48
C HIS A 163 -1.42 13.26 10.15
N PRO A 164 -0.54 12.74 9.30
CA PRO A 164 0.56 13.51 8.77
C PRO A 164 0.06 14.69 7.93
N ILE A 165 0.70 15.84 8.10
CA ILE A 165 0.42 17.00 7.26
C ILE A 165 1.11 16.81 5.90
N ALA A 166 0.37 16.96 4.80
CA ALA A 166 0.89 16.69 3.45
C ALA A 166 2.09 17.59 3.11
N THR A 167 2.05 18.87 3.47
CA THR A 167 3.18 19.81 3.26
C THR A 167 4.44 19.40 4.03
N GLU A 168 4.30 18.91 5.26
CA GLU A 168 5.42 18.40 6.06
C GLU A 168 5.94 17.08 5.49
N THR A 169 5.04 16.20 5.03
CA THR A 169 5.37 14.94 4.35
C THR A 169 6.18 15.19 3.07
N MET A 170 5.73 16.13 2.21
CA MET A 170 6.45 16.52 1.00
C MET A 170 7.82 17.15 1.32
N ALA A 171 7.95 17.91 2.41
CA ALA A 171 9.25 18.44 2.82
C ALA A 171 10.20 17.31 3.29
N GLN A 172 9.68 16.35 4.06
CA GLN A 172 10.45 15.20 4.58
C GLN A 172 10.91 14.23 3.47
N LEU A 173 10.12 14.10 2.41
CA LEU A 173 10.38 13.18 1.31
C LEU A 173 11.12 13.81 0.13
N ALA A 174 11.48 15.09 0.21
CA ALA A 174 12.19 15.79 -0.86
C ALA A 174 13.48 15.04 -1.23
N GLY A 175 13.58 14.64 -2.52
CA GLY A 175 14.73 13.90 -3.05
C GLY A 175 14.74 12.39 -2.81
N CYS A 176 13.66 11.80 -2.26
CA CYS A 176 13.52 10.35 -2.21
C CYS A 176 13.40 9.74 -3.61
N LYS A 177 13.86 8.49 -3.76
CA LYS A 177 13.83 7.74 -5.04
C LYS A 177 12.40 7.52 -5.56
N ALA A 178 11.47 7.13 -4.67
CA ALA A 178 10.13 6.71 -5.08
C ALA A 178 9.35 7.85 -5.76
N GLU A 179 8.53 7.46 -6.72
CA GLU A 179 7.41 8.29 -7.16
C GLU A 179 6.36 8.33 -6.05
N VAL A 180 6.22 9.49 -5.39
CA VAL A 180 5.30 9.67 -4.27
C VAL A 180 3.96 10.19 -4.75
N VAL A 181 2.89 9.59 -4.24
CA VAL A 181 1.52 9.89 -4.61
C VAL A 181 0.69 10.09 -3.36
N LEU A 182 0.14 11.30 -3.25
CA LEU A 182 -0.69 11.73 -2.14
C LEU A 182 -2.11 11.19 -2.34
N ILE A 183 -2.59 10.37 -1.39
CA ILE A 183 -3.90 9.74 -1.40
C ILE A 183 -4.66 10.00 -0.08
N HIS A 184 -5.84 9.39 0.07
CA HIS A 184 -6.67 9.53 1.28
C HIS A 184 -7.02 10.98 1.65
N LEU A 185 -7.20 11.83 0.64
CA LEU A 185 -7.44 13.26 0.83
C LEU A 185 -8.81 13.50 1.46
N ASN A 186 -8.86 14.23 2.57
CA ASN A 186 -10.13 14.67 3.12
C ASN A 186 -10.82 15.64 2.14
N HIS A 187 -12.15 15.70 2.18
CA HIS A 187 -12.94 16.58 1.31
C HIS A 187 -12.62 18.08 1.42
N THR A 188 -11.97 18.51 2.51
CA THR A 188 -11.50 19.89 2.70
C THR A 188 -10.14 20.16 2.07
N ASN A 189 -9.45 19.12 1.59
CA ASN A 189 -8.06 19.21 1.18
C ASN A 189 -7.96 19.93 -0.17
N PRO A 190 -7.25 21.07 -0.26
CA PRO A 190 -7.14 21.84 -1.50
C PRO A 190 -6.46 21.08 -2.64
N LEU A 191 -5.72 20.00 -2.36
CA LEU A 191 -5.15 19.12 -3.38
C LEU A 191 -6.23 18.45 -4.26
N LEU A 192 -7.46 18.31 -3.77
CA LEU A 192 -8.58 17.77 -4.57
C LEU A 192 -9.01 18.72 -5.69
N THR A 193 -8.81 20.02 -5.52
CA THR A 193 -9.18 21.04 -6.50
C THR A 193 -8.12 21.12 -7.60
N ALA A 194 -8.52 20.86 -8.84
CA ALA A 194 -7.58 20.69 -9.97
C ALA A 194 -6.71 21.92 -10.27
N ASP A 195 -7.26 23.11 -10.08
CA ASP A 195 -6.64 24.41 -10.35
C ASP A 195 -6.17 25.13 -9.08
N SER A 196 -6.12 24.44 -7.92
CA SER A 196 -5.63 25.06 -6.69
C SER A 196 -4.13 25.34 -6.76
N PRO A 197 -3.67 26.46 -6.17
CA PRO A 197 -2.26 26.74 -6.06
C PRO A 197 -1.51 25.67 -5.27
N GLU A 198 -2.15 25.05 -4.26
CA GLU A 198 -1.60 23.95 -3.47
C GLU A 198 -1.31 22.71 -4.33
N ARG A 199 -2.25 22.32 -5.20
CA ARG A 199 -2.03 21.19 -6.12
C ARG A 199 -0.95 21.51 -7.13
N ALA A 200 -0.95 22.72 -7.69
CA ALA A 200 0.09 23.16 -8.62
C ALA A 200 1.49 23.12 -7.98
N GLN A 201 1.60 23.54 -6.71
CA GLN A 201 2.85 23.48 -5.95
C GLN A 201 3.33 22.04 -5.70
N ALA A 202 2.42 21.14 -5.28
CA ALA A 202 2.76 19.74 -5.07
C ALA A 202 3.28 19.07 -6.36
N VAL A 203 2.60 19.31 -7.49
CA VAL A 203 3.01 18.79 -8.80
C VAL A 203 4.35 19.38 -9.24
N ALA A 204 4.55 20.69 -9.06
CA ALA A 204 5.82 21.35 -9.38
C ALA A 204 6.99 20.81 -8.53
N ALA A 205 6.72 20.33 -7.32
CA ALA A 205 7.69 19.68 -6.43
C ALA A 205 7.92 18.19 -6.75
N GLY A 206 7.26 17.63 -7.78
CA GLY A 206 7.45 16.25 -8.23
C GLY A 206 6.48 15.23 -7.61
N TYR A 207 5.49 15.68 -6.84
CA TYR A 207 4.49 14.80 -6.23
C TYR A 207 3.28 14.60 -7.14
N LYS A 208 2.71 13.40 -7.12
CA LYS A 208 1.42 13.13 -7.75
C LYS A 208 0.30 13.24 -6.72
N VAL A 209 -0.89 13.60 -7.19
CA VAL A 209 -2.11 13.64 -6.38
C VAL A 209 -3.07 12.61 -6.94
N GLY A 210 -3.44 11.63 -6.13
CA GLY A 210 -4.33 10.55 -6.52
C GLY A 210 -5.71 11.06 -6.93
N SER A 211 -6.28 10.44 -7.95
CA SER A 211 -7.65 10.71 -8.40
C SER A 211 -8.41 9.42 -8.65
N PHE A 212 -9.74 9.47 -8.57
CA PHE A 212 -10.57 8.32 -8.93
C PHE A 212 -10.29 7.87 -10.38
N GLY A 213 -10.14 6.56 -10.58
CA GLY A 213 -9.82 5.98 -11.89
C GLY A 213 -8.37 6.19 -12.35
N MET A 214 -7.49 6.73 -11.50
CA MET A 214 -6.06 6.79 -11.80
C MET A 214 -5.49 5.37 -11.91
N GLU A 215 -4.78 5.12 -12.99
CA GLU A 215 -4.09 3.86 -13.25
C GLU A 215 -2.58 4.11 -13.32
N TRP A 216 -1.80 3.19 -12.75
CA TRP A 216 -0.37 3.08 -13.03
C TRP A 216 -0.09 1.73 -13.67
N ALA A 217 0.49 1.77 -14.86
CA ALA A 217 1.27 0.67 -15.35
C ALA A 217 2.71 0.90 -14.88
N PRO A 218 3.30 0.00 -14.08
CA PRO A 218 4.73 0.01 -13.90
C PRO A 218 5.38 -0.11 -15.27
N THR A 219 6.29 0.77 -15.62
CA THR A 219 7.16 0.56 -16.77
C THR A 219 8.15 -0.53 -16.38
N LEU A 220 7.76 -1.79 -16.54
CA LEU A 220 8.71 -2.90 -16.49
C LEU A 220 9.52 -2.82 -17.77
N GLU A 221 10.75 -2.32 -17.70
CA GLU A 221 11.63 -2.31 -18.86
C GLU A 221 11.79 -3.75 -19.35
N THR A 222 11.36 -4.00 -20.58
CA THR A 222 11.68 -5.27 -21.23
C THR A 222 13.16 -5.20 -21.58
N PRO A 223 14.03 -6.10 -21.08
CA PRO A 223 15.44 -6.06 -21.45
C PRO A 223 15.54 -6.16 -22.96
N ALA A 224 16.33 -5.28 -23.57
CA ALA A 224 16.62 -5.34 -24.99
C ALA A 224 17.07 -6.77 -25.34
N ASP A 225 16.39 -7.37 -26.33
CA ASP A 225 16.64 -8.73 -26.79
C ASP A 225 18.10 -8.83 -27.25
N SER A 226 18.98 -9.34 -26.39
CA SER A 226 20.41 -9.51 -26.67
C SER A 226 20.68 -10.80 -27.44
N ARG A 227 19.87 -11.06 -28.46
CA ARG A 227 20.11 -12.08 -29.47
C ARG A 227 20.25 -11.43 -30.83
N ALA A 228 21.47 -10.98 -31.11
CA ALA A 228 22.01 -10.83 -32.46
C ALA A 228 22.96 -12.00 -32.74
#